data_AF-A0A356UFW8-F1
#
_entry.id   AF-A0A356UFW8-F1
#
_cell.length_a   1.000
_cell.length_b   1.000
_cell.length_c   1.000
_cell.angle_alpha   90.00
_cell.angle_beta   90.00
_cell.angle_gamma   90.00
#
_symmetry.space_group_name_H-M   'P 1'
#
loop_
_entity.id
_entity.type
_entity.pdbx_description
1 polymer ?
#
loop_
_entity_poly.entity_id
_entity_poly.type
_entity_poly.pdbx_seq_one_letter_code
_entity_poly.pdbx_strand_id
1 'polypeptide(L)' 'MKRLLCPEVYNLPKTRVIGILIRAKLAGKISSLKKEIDQLRDEAGFWISKELYKRVLHQVGEFF' A
#
# COMPACT_ATOMS: atom_id res chain seq x y z
N MET A 1 -25.81 1.93 -15.57
CA MET A 1 -25.59 1.93 -14.10
C MET A 1 -24.48 0.94 -13.77
N LYS A 2 -23.30 1.42 -13.37
CA LYS A 2 -22.10 0.61 -13.10
C LYS A 2 -22.28 -0.19 -11.80
N ARG A 3 -22.32 -1.51 -11.91
CA ARG A 3 -22.30 -2.47 -10.80
C ARG A 3 -20.88 -2.49 -10.23
N LEU A 4 -20.62 -1.68 -9.21
CA LEU A 4 -19.32 -1.61 -8.53
C LEU A 4 -19.13 -2.90 -7.72
N LEU A 5 -17.97 -3.50 -7.94
CA LEU A 5 -17.48 -4.78 -7.42
C LEU A 5 -17.55 -4.82 -5.88
N CYS A 6 -18.26 -5.80 -5.34
CA CYS A 6 -18.22 -6.16 -3.92
C CYS A 6 -16.83 -6.70 -3.57
N PRO A 7 -16.08 -6.11 -2.62
CA PRO A 7 -14.70 -6.47 -2.31
C PRO A 7 -14.56 -7.68 -1.37
N GLU A 8 -15.55 -8.58 -1.33
CA GLU A 8 -15.58 -9.73 -0.41
C GLU A 8 -14.83 -10.97 -0.94
N VAL A 9 -14.36 -10.94 -2.20
CA VAL A 9 -13.95 -12.16 -2.91
C VAL A 9 -12.56 -12.70 -2.54
N TYR A 10 -11.68 -11.91 -1.90
CA TYR A 10 -10.30 -12.38 -1.74
C TYR A 10 -9.77 -12.57 -0.33
N ASN A 11 -10.43 -12.07 0.74
CA ASN A 11 -10.01 -12.18 2.15
C ASN A 11 -8.48 -12.23 2.42
N LEU A 12 -7.69 -11.62 1.54
CA LEU A 12 -6.25 -11.54 1.64
C LEU A 12 -6.04 -10.35 2.55
N PRO A 13 -5.35 -10.51 3.70
CA PRO A 13 -5.02 -9.38 4.52
C PRO A 13 -4.20 -8.42 3.66
N LYS A 14 -4.80 -7.30 3.23
CA LYS A 14 -4.18 -6.27 2.37
C LYS A 14 -2.85 -5.75 2.95
N THR A 15 -2.63 -6.01 4.24
CA THR A 15 -1.38 -5.84 5.00
C THR A 15 -0.18 -6.65 4.49
N ARG A 16 -0.35 -7.79 3.79
CA ARG A 16 0.79 -8.61 3.35
C ARG A 16 1.64 -7.93 2.27
N VAL A 17 1.01 -7.22 1.33
CA VAL A 17 1.73 -6.51 0.26
C VAL A 17 2.51 -5.33 0.84
N ILE A 18 1.89 -4.55 1.73
CA ILE A 18 2.53 -3.42 2.42
C ILE A 18 3.77 -3.89 3.20
N GLY A 19 3.69 -5.01 3.91
CA GLY A 19 4.84 -5.57 4.62
C GLY A 19 5.99 -5.99 3.71
N ILE A 20 5.72 -6.44 2.48
CA ILE A 20 6.75 -6.75 1.47
C ILE A 20 7.40 -5.46 0.98
N LEU A 21 6.61 -4.43 0.67
CA LEU A 21 7.14 -3.14 0.21
C LEU A 21 8.02 -2.47 1.27
N ILE A 22 7.65 -2.54 2.55
CA ILE A 22 8.48 -2.05 3.66
C ILE A 22 9.82 -2.79 3.67
N ARG A 23 9.82 -4.13 3.62
CA ARG A 23 11.07 -4.91 3.58
C ARG A 23 11.91 -4.59 2.35
N ALA A 24 11.28 -4.42 1.18
CA ALA A 24 11.97 -4.04 -0.04
C ALA A 24 12.64 -2.66 0.07
N LYS A 25 11.96 -1.67 0.69
CA LYS A 25 12.52 -0.34 0.95
C LYS A 25 13.71 -0.41 1.89
N LEU A 26 13.57 -1.11 3.01
CA LEU A 26 14.65 -1.28 3.99
C LEU A 26 15.85 -2.04 3.42
N ALA A 27 15.62 -2.96 2.47
CA ALA A 27 16.65 -3.67 1.74
C ALA A 27 17.23 -2.89 0.54
N GLY A 28 16.83 -1.64 0.32
CA GLY A 28 17.29 -0.81 -0.80
C GLY A 28 16.85 -1.30 -2.19
N LYS A 29 15.81 -2.16 -2.27
CA LYS A 29 15.30 -2.73 -3.53
C LYS A 29 14.32 -1.82 -4.26
N ILE A 30 13.69 -0.90 -3.53
CA ILE A 30 12.82 0.14 -4.08
C ILE A 30 13.27 1.51 -3.58
N SER A 31 13.18 2.52 -4.45
CA SER A 31 13.66 3.87 -4.13
C SER A 31 12.69 4.66 -3.27
N SER A 32 11.38 4.40 -3.38
CA SER A 32 10.35 5.09 -2.58
C SER A 32 9.21 4.17 -2.22
N LEU A 33 8.89 4.05 -0.92
CA LEU A 33 7.72 3.30 -0.47
C LEU A 33 6.43 4.03 -0.88
N LYS A 34 6.42 5.36 -0.78
CA LYS A 34 5.30 6.23 -1.17
C LYS A 34 4.85 5.95 -2.61
N LYS A 35 5.79 5.91 -3.56
CA LYS A 35 5.49 5.67 -4.97
C LYS A 35 4.76 4.33 -5.17
N GLU A 36 5.28 3.26 -4.60
CA GLU A 36 4.70 1.92 -4.76
C GLU A 36 3.30 1.84 -4.13
N ILE A 37 3.10 2.47 -2.96
CA ILE A 37 1.79 2.52 -2.29
C ILE A 37 0.78 3.35 -3.09
N ASP A 38 1.21 4.48 -3.66
CA ASP A 38 0.36 5.32 -4.52
C ASP A 38 -0.06 4.53 -5.77
N GLN A 39 0.85 3.79 -6.42
CA GLN A 39 0.52 2.92 -7.55
C GLN A 39 -0.47 1.82 -7.18
N LEU A 40 -0.32 1.19 -6.00
CA LEU A 40 -1.29 0.20 -5.53
C LEU A 40 -2.70 0.81 -5.36
N ARG A 41 -2.78 2.05 -4.87
CA ARG A 41 -4.05 2.76 -4.69
C ARG A 41 -4.67 3.14 -6.02
N ASP A 42 -3.88 3.75 -6.90
CA ASP A 42 -4.36 4.47 -8.08
C ASP A 42 -4.53 3.51 -9.29
N GLU A 43 -3.71 2.45 -9.39
CA GLU A 43 -3.73 1.51 -10.51
C GLU A 43 -4.34 0.15 -10.14
N ALA A 44 -4.11 -0.34 -8.92
CA ALA A 44 -4.53 -1.69 -8.50
C ALA A 44 -5.77 -1.70 -7.58
N GLY A 45 -6.38 -0.54 -7.30
CA GLY A 45 -7.61 -0.43 -6.52
C GLY A 45 -7.47 -0.80 -5.04
N PHE A 46 -6.26 -0.77 -4.48
CA PHE A 46 -6.05 -1.02 -3.06
C PHE A 46 -6.59 0.14 -2.23
N TRP A 47 -7.51 -0.16 -1.32
CA TRP A 47 -7.91 0.78 -0.28
C TRP A 47 -6.94 0.71 0.90
N ILE A 48 -6.28 1.83 1.21
CA ILE A 48 -5.35 1.99 2.31
C ILE A 48 -5.81 3.21 3.12
N SER A 49 -6.05 3.02 4.42
CA SER A 49 -6.48 4.14 5.27
C SER A 49 -5.38 5.20 5.36
N LYS A 50 -5.79 6.46 5.49
CA LYS A 50 -4.85 7.59 5.64
C LYS A 50 -3.91 7.41 6.83
N GLU A 51 -4.41 6.82 7.92
CA GLU A 51 -3.60 6.52 9.11
C GLU A 51 -2.56 5.44 8.84
N LEU A 52 -2.94 4.36 8.15
CA LEU A 52 -2.02 3.28 7.78
C LEU A 52 -0.95 3.81 6.82
N TYR A 53 -1.35 4.58 5.81
CA TYR A 53 -0.45 5.23 4.86
C TYR A 53 0.62 6.07 5.58
N LYS A 54 0.20 6.96 6.49
CA LYS A 54 1.14 7.78 7.27
C LYS A 54 2.06 6.94 8.15
N ARG A 55 1.51 5.91 8.82
CA ARG A 55 2.29 5.05 9.72
C ARG A 55 3.40 4.32 8.99
N VAL A 56 3.12 3.76 7.80
CA VAL A 56 4.12 2.98 7.06
C VAL A 56 5.18 3.85 6.40
N LEU A 57 4.81 5.06 5.95
CA LEU A 57 5.78 6.03 5.46
C LEU A 57 6.71 6.52 6.58
N HIS A 58 6.15 6.83 7.75
CA HIS A 58 6.94 7.20 8.92
C HIS A 58 7.93 6.10 9.32
N GLN A 59 7.51 4.82 9.26
CA GLN A 59 8.35 3.67 9.60
C GLN A 59 9.62 3.56 8.73
N VAL A 60 9.60 4.06 7.49
CA VAL A 60 10.75 4.01 6.56
C VAL A 60 11.41 5.38 6.36
N GLY A 61 11.06 6.38 7.16
CA GLY A 61 11.64 7.73 7.09
C GLY A 61 11.13 8.61 5.93
N GLU A 62 9.97 8.29 5.34
CA GLU A 62 9.34 9.06 4.25
C GLU A 62 8.21 9.97 4.77
N PHE A 63 8.49 10.81 5.77
CA PHE A 63 7.53 11.75 6.35
C PHE A 63 7.57 13.10 5.60
N PHE A 64 6.55 13.39 4.80
CA PHE A 64 6.37 14.67 4.11
C PHE A 64 4.92 15.12 4.25
#